data_AF-A0A3R8W3L2-F1
#
_entry.id   AF-A0A3R8W3L2-F1
#
_cell.length_a   1.000
_cell.length_b   1.000
_cell.length_c   1.000
_cell.angle_alpha   90.00
_cell.angle_beta   90.00
_cell.angle_gamma   90.00
#
_symmetry.space_group_name_H-M   'P 1'
#
loop_
_entity.id
_entity.type
_entity.pdbx_description
1 polymer ?
#
loop_
_entity_poly.entity_id
_entity_poly.type
_entity_poly.pdbx_seq_one_letter_code
_entity_poly.pdbx_strand_id
1 'polypeptide(L)' 'MNESVRTTLKCQEPGDGTGDVITDLPDDILERMGLKIGDSLSIQLIGGSIVLKPISDADAQP' A
#
# COMPACT_ATOMS: atom_id res chain seq x y z
N MET A 1 -19.02 9.06 2.58
CA MET A 1 -18.74 7.60 2.50
C MET A 1 -17.25 7.43 2.30
N ASN A 2 -16.54 6.69 3.14
CA ASN A 2 -15.14 6.32 2.86
C ASN A 2 -15.18 4.94 2.22
N GLU A 3 -15.25 4.91 0.89
CA GLU A 3 -15.26 3.67 0.14
C GLU A 3 -13.91 2.97 0.30
N SER A 4 -13.92 1.78 0.91
CA SER A 4 -12.71 0.96 1.02
C SER A 4 -12.45 0.31 -0.34
N VAL A 5 -11.46 0.83 -1.08
CA VAL A 5 -11.03 0.24 -2.35
C VAL A 5 -10.32 -1.08 -2.03
N ARG A 6 -10.93 -2.20 -2.42
CA ARG A 6 -10.33 -3.53 -2.32
C ARG A 6 -9.88 -3.99 -3.69
N THR A 7 -8.61 -4.35 -3.81
CA THR A 7 -8.06 -4.91 -5.03
C THR A 7 -7.27 -6.18 -4.73
N THR A 8 -7.06 -7.00 -5.75
CA THR A 8 -6.16 -8.15 -5.69
C THR A 8 -4.98 -7.86 -6.60
N LEU A 9 -3.79 -7.80 -6.02
CA LEU A 9 -2.56 -7.56 -6.76
C LEU A 9 -1.73 -8.83 -6.78
N LYS A 10 -0.85 -8.94 -7.78
CA LYS A 10 0.19 -9.97 -7.77
C LYS A 10 1.37 -9.45 -6.97
N CYS A 11 1.67 -10.13 -5.89
CA CYS A 11 2.92 -9.96 -5.17
C CYS A 11 4.03 -10.65 -5.97
N GLN A 12 5.05 -9.89 -6.37
CA GLN A 12 6.26 -10.41 -6.97
C GLN A 12 7.34 -10.48 -5.89
N GLU A 13 7.99 -11.64 -5.81
CA GLU A 13 9.16 -11.81 -4.97
C GLU A 13 10.33 -11.03 -5.59
N PRO A 14 10.95 -10.09 -4.86
CA PRO A 14 12.09 -9.31 -5.35
C PRO A 14 13.34 -10.17 -5.54
N GLY A 15 13.35 -11.41 -5.04
CA GLY A 15 14.46 -12.36 -5.22
C GLY A 15 15.68 -12.06 -4.35
N ASP A 16 15.63 -11.03 -3.50
CA ASP A 16 16.77 -10.60 -2.67
C ASP A 16 16.87 -11.38 -1.34
N GLY A 17 15.92 -12.26 -1.04
CA GLY A 17 15.91 -13.07 0.18
C GLY A 17 15.63 -12.26 1.46
N THR A 18 15.30 -10.98 1.33
CA THR A 18 14.99 -10.04 2.42
C THR A 18 13.56 -10.16 2.94
N GLY A 19 12.69 -10.88 2.22
CA GLY A 19 11.27 -11.02 2.56
C GLY A 19 10.42 -9.82 2.15
N ASP A 20 10.97 -8.89 1.37
CA ASP A 20 10.19 -7.81 0.76
C ASP A 20 9.25 -8.35 -0.33
N VAL A 21 8.20 -7.60 -0.66
CA VAL A 21 7.28 -7.90 -1.75
C VAL A 21 7.14 -6.66 -2.61
N ILE A 22 7.35 -6.84 -3.92
CA ILE A 22 7.03 -5.81 -4.90
C ILE A 22 5.62 -6.07 -5.38
N THR A 23 4.73 -5.09 -5.22
CA THR A 23 3.40 -5.14 -5.79
C THR A 23 3.19 -3.93 -6.69
N ASP A 24 2.68 -4.18 -7.90
CA ASP A 24 2.29 -3.11 -8.80
C ASP A 24 0.92 -2.58 -8.36
N LEU A 25 0.87 -1.31 -7.99
CA LEU A 25 -0.36 -0.61 -7.63
C LEU A 25 -0.81 0.20 -8.85
N PRO A 26 -1.94 -0.14 -9.49
CA PRO A 26 -2.41 0.59 -10.66
C PRO A 26 -2.78 2.04 -10.28
N ASP A 27 -2.53 2.96 -11.21
CA ASP A 27 -2.82 4.39 -11.11
C ASP A 27 -4.26 4.68 -10.67
N ASP A 28 -5.26 4.01 -11.24
CA ASP A 28 -6.68 4.16 -10.85
C ASP A 28 -6.91 3.97 -9.34
N ILE A 29 -6.14 3.08 -8.68
CA ILE A 29 -6.28 2.85 -7.23
C ILE A 29 -5.59 3.94 -6.43
N LEU A 30 -4.41 4.38 -6.85
CA LEU A 30 -3.72 5.52 -6.26
C LEU A 30 -4.62 6.76 -6.32
N GLU A 31 -5.22 7.04 -7.47
CA GLU A 31 -6.14 8.17 -7.68
C GLU A 31 -7.39 8.07 -6.80
N ARG A 32 -8.02 6.90 -6.70
CA ARG A 32 -9.18 6.68 -5.80
C ARG A 32 -8.83 6.85 -4.32
N MET A 33 -7.60 6.50 -3.93
CA MET A 33 -7.10 6.72 -2.58
C MET A 33 -6.61 8.16 -2.35
N GLY A 34 -6.55 8.99 -3.39
CA GLY A 34 -6.02 10.35 -3.33
C GLY A 34 -4.50 10.39 -3.12
N LEU A 35 -3.79 9.36 -3.58
CA LEU A 35 -2.34 9.19 -3.45
C LEU A 35 -1.64 9.48 -4.76
N LYS A 36 -0.41 9.98 -4.68
CA LYS A 36 0.51 10.16 -5.81
C LYS A 36 1.79 9.37 -5.58
N ILE A 37 2.54 9.16 -6.66
CA ILE A 37 3.89 8.61 -6.58
C ILE A 37 4.72 9.47 -5.62
N GLY A 38 5.36 8.83 -4.64
CA GLY A 38 6.15 9.47 -3.60
C GLY A 38 5.44 9.61 -2.26
N ASP A 39 4.12 9.38 -2.17
CA ASP A 39 3.45 9.29 -0.87
C ASP A 39 3.83 7.98 -0.16
N SER A 40 3.91 8.05 1.17
CA SER A 40 4.25 6.91 2.02
C SER A 40 3.00 6.15 2.47
N LEU A 41 3.08 4.82 2.46
CA LEU A 41 1.99 3.94 2.84
C LEU A 41 2.44 2.98 3.94
N SER A 42 1.60 2.83 4.96
CA SER A 42 1.80 1.83 6.01
C SER A 42 1.13 0.53 5.57
N ILE A 43 1.89 -0.56 5.66
CA ILE A 43 1.42 -1.90 5.32
C ILE A 43 1.13 -2.64 6.62
N GLN A 44 -0.09 -3.13 6.79
CA GLN A 44 -0.52 -3.90 7.97
C GLN A 44 -1.16 -5.21 7.54
N LEU A 45 -0.81 -6.31 8.21
CA LEU A 45 -1.48 -7.60 8.05
C LEU A 45 -2.59 -7.74 9.09
N ILE A 46 -3.84 -7.74 8.67
CA ILE A 46 -5.01 -7.85 9.54
C ILE A 46 -5.85 -9.04 9.08
N GLY A 47 -5.93 -10.08 9.90
CA GLY A 47 -6.75 -11.27 9.61
C GLY A 47 -6.37 -11.97 8.30
N GLY A 48 -5.08 -11.99 7.93
CA GLY A 48 -4.59 -12.57 6.68
C GLY A 48 -4.81 -11.69 5.44
N SER A 49 -5.35 -10.48 5.60
CA SER A 49 -5.45 -9.48 4.54
C SER A 49 -4.40 -8.39 4.71
N ILE A 50 -3.76 -7.99 3.62
CA ILE A 50 -2.86 -6.82 3.60
C ILE A 50 -3.73 -5.57 3.47
N VAL A 51 -3.58 -4.66 4.43
CA VAL A 51 -4.26 -3.37 4.47
C VAL A 51 -3.22 -2.27 4.30
N LEU A 52 -3.42 -1.47 3.26
CA LEU A 52 -2.61 -0.28 2.97
C LEU A 52 -3.31 0.93 3.58
N LYS A 53 -2.58 1.73 4.35
CA LYS A 53 -3.07 3.00 4.91
C LYS A 53 -2.13 4.13 4.51
N PRO A 54 -2.65 5.27 4.02
CA PRO A 54 -1.82 6.43 3.75
C PRO A 54 -1.21 6.96 5.03
N ILE A 55 0.10 7.19 5.01
CA ILE A 55 0.81 7.87 6.09
C ILE A 55 0.81 9.34 5.73
N SER A 56 0.12 10.16 6.51
CA SER A 56 0.29 11.60 6.43
C SER A 56 1.57 11.95 7.19
N ASP A 57 2.40 12.88 6.70
CA ASP A 57 3.64 13.36 7.35
C ASP A 57 3.49 13.73 8.86
N ALA A 58 2.26 13.95 9.34
CA ALA A 58 1.97 14.13 10.76
C ALA A 58 2.18 12.88 11.65
N ASP A 59 2.20 11.68 11.05
CA ASP A 59 2.40 10.38 11.72
C ASP A 59 3.83 9.84 11.52
N ALA A 60 4.60 10.43 10.59
CA ALA A 60 6.03 10.20 10.47
C ALA A 60 6.73 10.97 11.61
N GLN A 61 6.82 10.35 12.79
CA GLN A 61 7.61 10.90 13.89
C GLN A 61 9.09 11.10 13.45
N PRO A 62 9.76 12.16 13.95
CA PRO A 62 11.07 12.62 13.49
C PRO A 62 12.22 11.64 13.75
#